data_AF-A0A2D7YP13-F1
#
_entry.id   AF-A0A2D7YP13-F1
#
_cell.length_a   1.000
_cell.length_b   1.000
_cell.length_c   1.000
_cell.angle_alpha   90.00
_cell.angle_beta   90.00
_cell.angle_gamma   90.00
#
_symmetry.space_group_name_H-M   'P 1'
#
loop_
_entity.id
_entity.type
_entity.pdbx_description
1 polymer ?
#
loop_
_entity_poly.entity_id
_entity_poly.type
_entity_poly.pdbx_seq_one_letter_code
_entity_poly.pdbx_strand_id
1 'polypeptide(L)'
;MPDPATLIAVATSAYQLISKGFAAGRELESMTKDLSRWVGACHDLERNHGKAKSRRWNKTVEEEALETWAHVRQVRKQRESIRLRLLSVDPNAWNQLLRIEADIRKARIAEEEARRKRREEITLWCVAVAAAGLLLGLVVFVLSRLLP
;
A
#
# COMPACT_ATOMS: atom_id res chain seq x y z
N MET A 1 1.34 -0.47 -8.51
CA MET A 1 2.18 -0.29 -7.30
C MET A 1 3.33 0.62 -7.69
N PRO A 2 3.71 1.61 -6.85
CA PRO A 2 4.82 2.50 -7.16
C PRO A 2 6.13 1.71 -7.31
N ASP A 3 7.03 2.20 -8.15
CA ASP A 3 8.35 1.60 -8.34
C ASP A 3 9.25 1.82 -7.11
N PRO A 4 10.26 0.96 -6.89
CA PRO A 4 11.15 1.05 -5.74
C PRO A 4 11.87 2.40 -5.57
N ALA A 5 12.19 3.10 -6.66
CA ALA A 5 12.89 4.38 -6.61
C ALA A 5 11.96 5.50 -6.10
N THR A 6 10.70 5.50 -6.53
CA THR A 6 9.68 6.39 -5.96
C THR A 6 9.45 6.11 -4.47
N LEU A 7 9.40 4.83 -4.07
CA LEU A 7 9.19 4.45 -2.67
C LEU A 7 10.34 4.92 -1.77
N ILE A 8 11.61 4.76 -2.19
CA ILE A 8 12.75 5.23 -1.40
C ILE A 8 12.80 6.76 -1.31
N ALA A 9 12.36 7.48 -2.35
CA ALA A 9 12.27 8.95 -2.31
C ALA A 9 11.22 9.42 -1.29
N VAL A 10 10.05 8.78 -1.28
CA VAL A 10 9.00 9.04 -0.27
C VAL A 10 9.49 8.71 1.13
N ALA A 11 10.12 7.54 1.32
CA ALA A 11 10.68 7.16 2.62
C ALA A 11 11.73 8.17 3.10
N THR A 12 12.70 8.51 2.25
CA THR A 12 13.79 9.41 2.61
C THR A 12 13.31 10.82 2.92
N SER A 13 12.39 11.37 2.12
CA SER A 13 11.82 12.70 2.39
C SER A 13 11.06 12.75 3.72
N ALA A 14 10.20 11.77 3.98
CA ALA A 14 9.47 11.68 5.24
C ALA A 14 10.42 11.47 6.44
N TYR A 15 11.45 10.63 6.29
CA TYR A 15 12.48 10.44 7.30
C TYR A 15 13.20 11.75 7.66
N GLN A 16 13.52 12.59 6.67
CA GLN A 16 14.18 13.87 6.92
C GLN A 16 13.26 14.84 7.67
N LEU A 17 11.96 14.86 7.37
CA LEU A 17 10.98 15.67 8.10
C LEU A 17 10.86 15.21 9.55
N ILE A 18 10.72 13.90 9.79
CA ILE A 18 10.70 13.31 11.13
C ILE A 18 12.00 13.64 11.88
N SER A 19 13.14 13.49 11.21
CA SER A 19 14.45 13.73 11.80
C SER A 19 14.62 15.19 12.25
N LYS A 20 14.17 16.13 11.42
CA LYS A 20 14.14 17.57 11.75
C LYS A 20 13.14 17.89 12.86
N GLY A 21 11.96 17.28 12.84
CA GLY A 21 10.93 17.52 13.85
C GLY A 21 11.42 17.13 15.24
N PHE A 22 12.02 15.96 15.36
CA PHE A 22 12.68 15.55 16.60
C PHE A 22 13.84 16.47 17.02
N ALA A 23 14.67 16.95 16.08
CA ALA A 23 15.75 17.90 16.40
C ALA A 23 15.20 19.24 16.91
N ALA A 24 13.98 19.60 16.50
CA ALA A 24 13.23 20.75 17.00
C ALA A 24 12.41 20.44 18.26
N GLY A 25 12.59 19.26 18.88
CA GLY A 25 11.87 18.86 20.09
C GLY A 25 10.38 18.53 19.89
N ARG A 26 9.94 18.29 18.65
CA ARG A 26 8.53 17.96 18.38
C ARG A 26 8.17 16.58 18.89
N GLU A 27 6.98 16.49 19.45
CA GLU A 27 6.38 15.23 19.88
C GLU A 27 5.92 14.38 18.69
N LEU A 28 5.95 13.05 18.90
CA LEU A 28 5.60 12.05 17.90
C LEU A 28 4.18 12.22 17.36
N GLU A 29 3.24 12.58 18.23
CA GLU A 29 1.82 12.79 17.91
C GLU A 29 1.64 13.85 16.82
N SER A 30 2.46 14.90 16.87
CA SER A 30 2.45 15.98 15.88
C SER A 30 3.02 15.58 14.51
N MET A 31 3.71 14.42 14.42
CA MET A 31 4.38 13.92 13.22
C MET A 31 3.77 12.64 12.67
N THR A 32 2.59 12.26 13.16
CA THR A 32 1.85 11.04 12.74
C THR A 32 1.68 10.91 11.22
N LYS A 33 1.45 12.02 10.50
CA LYS A 33 1.34 12.04 9.04
C LYS A 33 2.64 11.61 8.35
N ASP A 34 3.77 12.21 8.73
CA ASP A 34 5.07 11.90 8.12
C ASP A 34 5.53 10.51 8.54
N LEU A 35 5.26 10.11 9.79
CA LEU A 35 5.50 8.77 10.29
C LEU A 35 4.73 7.72 9.49
N SER A 36 3.42 7.94 9.26
CA SER A 36 2.61 7.03 8.44
C SER A 36 3.10 6.92 7.00
N ARG A 37 3.58 8.03 6.40
CA ARG A 37 4.13 8.02 5.03
C ARG A 37 5.45 7.26 4.97
N TRP A 38 6.33 7.51 5.95
CA TRP A 38 7.61 6.82 6.06
C TRP A 38 7.43 5.31 6.28
N VAL A 39 6.66 4.91 7.30
CA VAL A 39 6.39 3.49 7.60
C VAL A 39 5.77 2.78 6.40
N GLY A 40 4.77 3.39 5.76
CA GLY A 40 4.10 2.82 4.60
C GLY A 40 5.07 2.58 3.43
N ALA A 41 5.90 3.57 3.12
CA ALA A 41 6.91 3.45 2.07
C ALA A 41 7.97 2.39 2.39
N CYS A 42 8.39 2.28 3.66
CA CYS A 42 9.32 1.25 4.12
C CYS A 42 8.74 -0.15 3.93
N HIS A 43 7.50 -0.37 4.38
CA HIS A 43 6.81 -1.65 4.22
C HIS A 43 6.64 -2.02 2.74
N ASP A 44 6.24 -1.08 1.89
CA ASP A 44 6.02 -1.35 0.47
C ASP A 44 7.34 -1.64 -0.26
N LEU A 45 8.43 -0.99 0.15
CA LEU A 45 9.77 -1.27 -0.35
C LEU A 45 10.26 -2.67 0.06
N GLU A 46 10.12 -3.03 1.34
CA GLU A 46 10.46 -4.36 1.84
C GLU A 46 9.60 -5.45 1.21
N ARG A 47 8.31 -5.21 1.01
CA ARG A 47 7.39 -6.13 0.33
C ARG A 47 7.74 -6.29 -1.16
N ASN A 48 8.29 -5.26 -1.80
CA ASN A 48 8.75 -5.33 -3.18
C ASN A 48 10.11 -5.98 -3.33
N HIS A 49 10.90 -6.01 -2.27
CA HIS A 49 12.14 -6.76 -2.23
C HIS A 49 11.85 -8.27 -2.31
N GLY A 50 12.32 -8.92 -3.37
CA GLY A 50 12.13 -10.37 -3.59
C GLY A 50 10.97 -10.77 -4.50
N LYS A 51 10.13 -9.83 -4.98
CA LYS A 51 9.20 -10.11 -6.09
C LYS A 51 9.98 -10.23 -7.41
N ALA A 52 9.51 -11.08 -8.33
CA ALA A 52 10.13 -11.30 -9.64
C ALA A 52 10.45 -9.97 -10.36
N LYS A 53 11.70 -9.84 -10.81
CA LYS A 53 12.29 -8.61 -11.38
C LYS A 53 12.54 -8.76 -12.87
N SER A 54 12.64 -7.63 -13.55
CA SER A 54 12.55 -7.41 -15.01
C SER A 54 11.13 -7.28 -15.57
N ARG A 55 10.70 -6.01 -15.69
CA ARG A 55 9.75 -5.55 -16.73
C ARG A 55 10.23 -4.25 -17.38
N ARG A 56 11.51 -3.90 -17.21
CA ARG A 56 12.11 -2.67 -17.75
C ARG A 56 13.16 -3.05 -18.79
N TRP A 57 12.98 -2.57 -20.01
CA TRP A 57 13.84 -2.85 -21.17
C TRP A 57 15.31 -2.43 -20.97
N ASN A 58 15.60 -1.57 -19.99
CA ASN A 58 16.90 -0.94 -19.78
C ASN A 58 17.65 -1.39 -18.51
N LYS A 59 17.19 -2.40 -17.78
CA LYS A 59 17.87 -2.89 -16.56
C LYS A 59 17.92 -4.41 -16.52
N THR A 60 19.06 -4.96 -16.10
CA THR A 60 19.19 -6.40 -15.86
C THR A 60 18.51 -6.79 -14.55
N VAL A 61 18.19 -8.08 -14.41
CA VAL A 61 17.59 -8.63 -13.20
C VAL A 61 18.53 -8.43 -12.01
N GLU A 62 19.83 -8.64 -12.22
CA GLU A 62 20.90 -8.50 -11.23
C GLU A 62 21.03 -7.04 -10.76
N GLU A 63 21.03 -6.08 -11.69
CA GLU A 63 21.13 -4.65 -11.34
C GLU A 63 19.92 -4.20 -10.51
N GLU A 64 18.70 -4.57 -10.93
CA GLU A 64 17.49 -4.24 -10.17
C GLU A 64 17.48 -4.93 -8.80
N ALA A 65 18.02 -6.15 -8.68
CA ALA A 65 18.19 -6.86 -7.42
C ALA A 65 19.11 -6.10 -6.46
N LEU A 66 20.31 -5.74 -6.92
CA LEU A 66 21.30 -4.99 -6.14
C LEU A 66 20.78 -3.61 -5.72
N GLU A 67 20.12 -2.89 -6.62
CA GLU A 67 19.56 -1.57 -6.33
C GLU A 67 18.51 -1.65 -5.22
N THR A 68 17.56 -2.57 -5.31
CA THR A 68 16.53 -2.70 -4.26
C THR A 68 17.12 -3.22 -2.95
N TRP A 69 18.15 -4.06 -3.00
CA TRP A 69 18.88 -4.46 -1.79
C TRP A 69 19.50 -3.25 -1.10
N ALA A 70 20.13 -2.33 -1.85
CA ALA A 70 20.67 -1.09 -1.32
C ALA A 70 19.58 -0.22 -0.69
N HIS A 71 18.44 -0.05 -1.37
CA HIS A 71 17.29 0.71 -0.85
C HIS A 71 16.74 0.12 0.45
N VAL A 72 16.57 -1.21 0.53
CA VAL A 72 16.13 -1.89 1.76
C VAL A 72 17.13 -1.69 2.89
N ARG A 73 18.43 -1.83 2.60
CA ARG A 73 19.47 -1.58 3.60
C ARG A 73 19.42 -0.14 4.13
N GLN A 74 19.15 0.83 3.26
CA GLN A 74 19.00 2.23 3.65
C GLN A 74 17.78 2.45 4.55
N VAL A 75 16.62 1.89 4.20
CA VAL A 75 15.41 1.98 5.01
C VAL A 75 15.60 1.31 6.38
N ARG A 76 16.28 0.17 6.46
CA ARG A 76 16.61 -0.47 7.73
C ARG A 76 17.45 0.41 8.64
N LYS A 77 18.42 1.15 8.08
CA LYS A 77 19.21 2.14 8.83
C LYS A 77 18.33 3.28 9.36
N GLN A 78 17.40 3.78 8.55
CA GLN A 78 16.43 4.80 8.99
C GLN A 78 15.57 4.29 10.15
N ARG A 79 15.14 3.02 10.07
CA ARG A 79 14.32 2.38 11.09
C ARG A 79 15.05 2.28 12.43
N GLU A 80 16.31 1.88 12.40
CA GLU A 80 17.15 1.82 13.60
C GLU A 80 17.39 3.22 14.20
N SER A 81 17.66 4.22 13.36
CA SER A 81 17.81 5.61 13.81
C SER A 81 16.56 6.13 14.52
N ILE A 82 15.37 5.92 13.95
CA ILE A 82 14.10 6.30 14.57
C ILE A 82 13.86 5.50 15.85
N ARG A 83 14.15 4.20 15.85
CA ARG A 83 14.02 3.35 17.04
C ARG A 83 14.85 3.89 18.19
N LEU A 84 16.15 4.13 17.98
CA LEU A 84 17.05 4.64 19.02
C LEU A 84 16.57 5.99 19.56
N ARG A 85 16.08 6.85 18.67
CA ARG A 85 15.54 8.15 19.06
C ARG A 85 14.26 8.05 19.87
N LEU A 86 13.34 7.17 19.49
CA LEU A 86 12.12 6.92 20.26
C LEU A 86 12.45 6.35 21.65
N LEU A 87 13.37 5.39 21.72
CA LEU A 87 13.82 4.82 23.00
C LEU A 87 14.49 5.84 23.92
N SER A 88 15.10 6.89 23.37
CA SER A 88 15.68 7.98 24.18
C SER A 88 14.64 8.90 24.84
N VAL A 89 13.42 8.94 24.32
CA VAL A 89 12.32 9.76 24.86
C VAL A 89 11.39 8.92 25.73
N ASP A 90 10.96 7.76 25.24
CA ASP A 90 10.14 6.79 25.96
C ASP A 90 10.62 5.38 25.61
N PRO A 91 11.09 4.59 26.61
CA PRO A 91 11.52 3.20 26.41
C PRO A 91 10.48 2.31 25.72
N ASN A 92 9.20 2.64 25.79
CA ASN A 92 8.11 1.87 25.20
C ASN A 92 7.59 2.43 23.86
N ALA A 93 7.98 3.63 23.44
CA ALA A 93 7.43 4.29 22.26
C ALA A 93 7.62 3.47 20.97
N TRP A 94 8.73 2.76 20.85
CA TRP A 94 8.96 1.85 19.72
C TRP A 94 7.91 0.74 19.63
N ASN A 95 7.57 0.12 20.76
CA ASN A 95 6.57 -0.95 20.80
C ASN A 95 5.16 -0.41 20.53
N GLN A 96 4.86 0.78 21.05
CA GLN A 96 3.60 1.47 20.76
C GLN A 96 3.45 1.73 19.26
N LEU A 97 4.51 2.22 18.61
CA LEU A 97 4.53 2.38 17.16
C LEU A 97 4.27 1.05 16.44
N LEU A 98 4.97 -0.03 16.80
CA LEU A 98 4.77 -1.34 16.17
C LEU A 98 3.33 -1.87 16.33
N ARG A 99 2.66 -1.58 17.45
CA ARG A 99 1.24 -1.93 17.66
C ARG A 99 0.35 -1.15 16.69
N ILE A 100 0.55 0.15 16.59
CA ILE A 100 -0.18 1.01 15.63
C ILE A 100 0.05 0.51 14.19
N GLU A 101 1.30 0.18 13.82
CA GLU A 101 1.61 -0.41 12.50
C GLU A 101 0.87 -1.73 12.25
N ALA A 102 0.76 -2.59 13.27
CA ALA A 102 0.03 -3.84 13.18
C ALA A 102 -1.47 -3.60 12.96
N ASP A 103 -2.05 -2.65 13.68
CA ASP A 103 -3.48 -2.32 13.57
C ASP A 103 -3.81 -1.66 12.23
N ILE A 104 -2.95 -0.76 11.74
CA ILE A 104 -3.07 -0.19 10.39
C ILE A 104 -3.04 -1.28 9.32
N ARG A 105 -2.15 -2.28 9.46
CA ARG A 105 -2.09 -3.40 8.51
C ARG A 105 -3.37 -4.22 8.50
N LYS A 106 -3.92 -4.54 9.67
CA LYS A 106 -5.21 -5.24 9.79
C LYS A 106 -6.35 -4.44 9.16
N ALA A 107 -6.41 -3.14 9.45
CA ALA A 107 -7.42 -2.24 8.90
C ALA A 107 -7.36 -2.17 7.36
N ARG A 108 -6.15 -2.07 6.78
CA ARG A 108 -5.97 -2.07 5.31
C ARG A 108 -6.44 -3.37 4.67
N ILE A 109 -6.14 -4.52 5.27
CA ILE A 109 -6.59 -5.82 4.77
C ILE A 109 -8.12 -5.88 4.80
N ALA A 110 -8.75 -5.50 5.91
CA ALA A 110 -10.20 -5.48 6.04
C ALA A 110 -10.87 -4.52 5.04
N GLU A 111 -10.29 -3.35 4.79
CA GLU A 111 -10.78 -2.43 3.76
C GLU A 111 -10.65 -3.01 2.35
N GLU A 112 -9.53 -3.65 2.02
CA GLU A 112 -9.34 -4.30 0.73
C GLU A 112 -10.36 -5.42 0.51
N GLU A 113 -10.62 -6.25 1.52
CA GLU A 113 -11.65 -7.28 1.49
C GLU A 113 -13.05 -6.71 1.32
N ALA A 114 -13.40 -5.67 2.08
CA ALA A 114 -14.69 -4.98 1.93
C ALA A 114 -14.86 -4.38 0.52
N ARG A 115 -13.79 -3.80 -0.04
CA ARG A 115 -13.79 -3.28 -1.42
C ARG A 115 -13.92 -4.40 -2.46
N ARG A 116 -13.34 -5.58 -2.22
CA ARG A 116 -13.50 -6.76 -3.09
C ARG A 116 -14.96 -7.23 -3.09
N LYS A 117 -15.54 -7.44 -1.91
CA LYS A 117 -16.95 -7.86 -1.75
C LYS A 117 -17.91 -6.90 -2.46
N ARG A 118 -17.75 -5.59 -2.27
CA ARG A 118 -18.57 -4.58 -2.97
C ARG A 118 -18.44 -4.67 -4.50
N ARG A 119 -17.24 -4.91 -5.02
CA ARG A 119 -17.04 -5.09 -6.47
C ARG A 119 -17.70 -6.37 -6.97
N GLU A 120 -17.59 -7.46 -6.23
CA GLU A 120 -18.23 -8.73 -6.56
C GLU A 120 -19.75 -8.58 -6.57
N GLU A 121 -20.33 -7.93 -5.56
CA GLU A 121 -21.76 -7.63 -5.49
C GLU A 121 -22.21 -6.80 -6.70
N ILE A 122 -21.53 -5.68 -6.99
CA ILE A 122 -21.85 -4.82 -8.15
C ILE A 122 -21.75 -5.63 -9.45
N THR A 123 -20.70 -6.44 -9.60
CA THR A 123 -20.49 -7.25 -10.82
C THR A 123 -21.61 -8.27 -10.97
N LEU A 124 -22.01 -8.92 -9.89
CA LEU A 124 -23.08 -9.91 -9.88
C LEU A 124 -24.44 -9.28 -10.23
N TRP A 125 -24.74 -8.10 -9.68
CA TRP A 125 -25.93 -7.33 -10.03
C TRP A 125 -25.92 -6.90 -11.50
N CYS A 126 -24.80 -6.40 -12.02
CA CYS A 126 -24.66 -6.02 -13.42
C CYS A 126 -24.91 -7.23 -14.35
N VAL A 127 -24.34 -8.39 -14.04
CA VAL A 127 -24.54 -9.62 -14.81
C VAL A 127 -25.99 -10.09 -14.75
N ALA A 128 -26.62 -10.05 -13.57
CA ALA A 128 -28.02 -10.43 -13.40
C ALA A 128 -28.97 -9.54 -14.20
N VAL A 129 -28.78 -8.22 -14.17
CA VAL A 129 -29.58 -7.26 -14.94
C VAL A 129 -29.37 -7.46 -16.45
N ALA A 130 -28.13 -7.65 -16.90
CA ALA A 130 -27.84 -7.91 -18.31
C ALA A 130 -28.49 -9.21 -18.81
N ALA A 131 -28.44 -10.29 -18.02
CA ALA A 131 -29.07 -11.57 -18.35
C ALA A 131 -30.61 -11.44 -18.40
N ALA A 132 -31.21 -10.75 -17.43
CA ALA A 132 -32.65 -10.49 -17.42
C ALA A 132 -33.09 -9.64 -18.63
N GLY A 133 -32.30 -8.63 -19.00
CA GLY A 133 -32.55 -7.81 -20.20
C GLY A 133 -32.46 -8.62 -21.49
N LEU A 134 -31.49 -9.52 -21.62
CA LEU A 134 -31.37 -10.42 -22.77
C LEU A 134 -32.57 -11.38 -22.87
N LEU A 135 -33.01 -11.95 -21.75
CA LEU A 135 -34.18 -12.84 -21.71
C LEU A 135 -35.46 -12.08 -22.10
N LEU A 136 -35.69 -10.90 -21.53
CA LEU A 136 -36.82 -10.04 -21.89
C LEU A 136 -36.79 -9.66 -23.37
N GLY A 137 -35.62 -9.25 -23.88
CA GLY A 137 -35.43 -8.94 -25.29
C GLY A 137 -35.76 -10.12 -26.20
N LEU A 138 -35.35 -11.32 -25.81
CA LEU A 138 -35.65 -12.55 -26.54
C LEU A 138 -37.15 -12.86 -26.54
N VAL A 139 -37.83 -12.73 -25.40
CA VAL A 139 -39.28 -12.92 -25.28
C VAL A 139 -40.05 -11.93 -26.17
N VAL A 140 -39.70 -10.65 -26.11
CA VAL A 140 -40.32 -9.60 -26.95
C VAL A 140 -40.08 -9.88 -28.44
N PHE A 141 -38.85 -10.25 -28.81
CA PHE A 141 -38.51 -10.60 -30.19
C PHE A 141 -39.35 -11.78 -30.70
N VAL A 142 -39.47 -12.85 -29.93
CA VAL A 142 -40.27 -14.03 -30.29
C VAL A 142 -41.75 -13.68 -30.41
N LEU A 143 -42.32 -12.92 -29.45
CA LEU A 143 -43.71 -12.47 -29.50
C LEU A 143 -43.99 -11.59 -30.73
N SER A 144 -43.07 -10.68 -31.08
CA SER A 144 -43.19 -9.81 -32.27
C SER A 144 -43.16 -10.56 -33.61
N ARG A 145 -42.71 -11.83 -33.63
CA ARG A 145 -42.70 -12.68 -34.82
C ARG A 145 -43.89 -13.64 -34.88
N LEU A 146 -44.57 -13.89 -33.77
CA LEU A 146 -45.72 -14.79 -33.66
C LEU A 146 -47.06 -14.08 -33.76
N LEU A 147 -47.12 -12.80 -33.34
CA LEU A 147 -48.27 -11.93 -33.59
C LEU A 147 -48.06 -11.20 -34.93
N PRO A 148 -48.93 -11.40 -35.94
CA PRO A 148 -48.85 -10.72 -37.24
C PRO A 148 -49.11 -9.22 -37.16
#